data_AF-A0A2D5AUI6-F1
#
_entry.id   AF-A0A2D5AUI6-F1
#
_cell.length_a   1.000
_cell.length_b   1.000
_cell.length_c   1.000
_cell.angle_alpha   90.00
_cell.angle_beta   90.00
_cell.angle_gamma   90.00
#
_symmetry.space_group_name_H-M   'P 1'
#
loop_
_entity.id
_entity.type
_entity.pdbx_description
1 polymer ?
#
loop_
_entity_poly.entity_id
_entity_poly.type
_entity_poly.pdbx_seq_one_letter_code
_entity_poly.pdbx_strand_id
1 'polypeptide(L)'
;MSNEEKGPAPGEEEDAEVAATCLLLDLNDKFDRFAADVLGKLDGIMELKTVVAQLCESRCRQRASEATRKRQQRARDKEERERDRIPLDTCIFRRDDRLKLKYFYWAHIGIQFGLVGDSARFLQFVAGDWNHKTFLKKPIARISNRPNYWKGGIRHECTWCDMFGSERKVNSNTCWEIIFWDFKYHMVQVVQRMAAMPDWPNVTRPFKDAVRVALGDMHCMCEDEIGPLVVKGHTFEPQMPAEDMDKVPHFKILVQQVMQAYRRGISKGCDSDLEVVRIGKRCYDEHCKLLRNEANNMRFLVNLKGHAGKKLTDQERDHREHLGFLGFYEKPDVKTV
;
A
#
# COMPACT_ATOMS: atom_id res chain seq x y z
N MET A 1 -8.51 29.22 126.31
CA MET A 1 -7.71 29.00 125.09
C MET A 1 -8.52 28.13 124.18
N SER A 2 -8.59 28.51 122.90
CA SER A 2 -8.93 27.63 121.79
C SER A 2 -10.39 27.19 121.71
N ASN A 3 -11.28 28.12 121.33
CA ASN A 3 -12.54 27.71 120.72
C ASN A 3 -12.29 27.47 119.23
N GLU A 4 -12.61 26.25 118.88
CA GLU A 4 -12.77 25.68 117.55
C GLU A 4 -13.74 26.47 116.67
N GLU A 5 -13.75 26.03 115.41
CA GLU A 5 -14.74 26.32 114.37
C GLU A 5 -14.54 27.67 113.65
N LYS A 6 -14.49 27.68 112.33
CA LYS A 6 -15.45 27.04 111.43
C LYS A 6 -14.81 26.50 110.16
N GLY A 7 -15.01 25.21 109.90
CA GLY A 7 -14.81 24.60 108.59
C GLY A 7 -15.75 25.21 107.53
N PRO A 8 -15.45 25.01 106.25
CA PRO A 8 -16.10 25.72 105.14
C PRO A 8 -17.59 25.38 105.05
N ALA A 9 -18.36 26.33 104.53
CA ALA A 9 -19.82 26.28 104.55
C ALA A 9 -20.38 25.14 103.66
N PRO A 10 -21.49 24.49 104.07
CA PRO A 10 -21.98 23.23 103.48
C PRO A 10 -22.72 23.39 102.13
N GLY A 11 -22.49 24.49 101.40
CA GLY A 11 -23.20 24.81 100.16
C GLY A 11 -22.31 24.94 98.92
N GLU A 12 -21.00 25.07 99.07
CA GLU A 12 -20.09 25.29 97.92
C GLU A 12 -19.65 23.99 97.24
N GLU A 13 -19.63 22.86 97.95
CA GLU A 13 -19.26 21.55 97.39
C GLU A 13 -20.39 20.92 96.56
N GLU A 14 -21.64 21.03 97.02
CA GLU A 14 -22.82 20.47 96.34
C GLU A 14 -23.13 21.24 95.04
N ASP A 15 -23.02 22.58 95.05
CA ASP A 15 -23.21 23.42 93.86
C ASP A 15 -22.06 23.22 92.83
N ALA A 16 -20.83 22.98 93.29
CA ALA A 16 -19.70 22.66 92.42
C ALA A 16 -19.81 21.26 91.79
N GLU A 17 -20.33 20.28 92.54
CA GLU A 17 -20.56 18.91 92.07
C GLU A 17 -21.70 18.86 91.04
N VAL A 18 -22.80 19.60 91.28
CA VAL A 18 -23.90 19.74 90.31
C VAL A 18 -23.44 20.48 89.05
N ALA A 19 -22.64 21.55 89.19
CA ALA A 19 -22.07 22.27 88.05
C ALA A 19 -21.11 21.38 87.23
N ALA A 20 -20.25 20.59 87.89
CA ALA A 20 -19.35 19.64 87.23
C ALA A 20 -20.12 18.54 86.50
N THR A 21 -21.21 18.04 87.10
CA THR A 21 -22.08 17.02 86.49
C THR A 21 -22.81 17.58 85.26
N CYS A 22 -23.32 18.82 85.32
CA CYS A 22 -23.94 19.48 84.16
C CYS A 22 -22.93 19.71 83.03
N LEU A 23 -21.68 20.05 83.37
CA LEU A 23 -20.62 20.29 82.39
C LEU A 23 -20.16 18.98 81.72
N LEU A 24 -20.11 17.88 82.47
CA LEU A 24 -19.85 16.54 81.93
C LEU A 24 -20.97 16.07 81.00
N LEU A 25 -22.24 16.33 81.35
CA LEU A 25 -23.39 16.02 80.50
C LEU A 25 -23.35 16.84 79.20
N ASP A 26 -23.06 18.14 79.27
CA ASP A 26 -22.92 19.00 78.08
C ASP A 26 -21.70 18.59 77.21
N LEU A 27 -20.61 18.13 77.83
CA LEU A 27 -19.46 17.58 77.11
C LEU A 27 -19.80 16.27 76.40
N ASN A 28 -20.58 15.40 77.05
CA ASN A 28 -21.03 14.14 76.47
C ASN A 28 -21.99 14.37 75.30
N ASP A 29 -22.93 15.30 75.45
CA ASP A 29 -23.82 15.74 74.37
C ASP A 29 -23.05 16.31 73.17
N LYS A 30 -22.01 17.11 73.43
CA LYS A 30 -21.13 17.63 72.36
C LYS A 30 -20.31 16.53 71.70
N PHE A 31 -19.84 15.55 72.47
CA PHE A 31 -19.10 14.41 71.96
C PHE A 31 -19.99 13.50 71.10
N ASP A 32 -21.23 13.25 71.53
CA ASP A 32 -22.20 12.46 70.77
C ASP A 32 -22.58 13.14 69.45
N ARG A 33 -22.78 14.47 69.47
CA ARG A 33 -23.00 15.25 68.23
C ARG A 33 -21.79 15.23 67.31
N PHE A 34 -20.59 15.33 67.85
CA PHE A 34 -19.35 15.24 67.08
C PHE A 34 -19.16 13.85 66.48
N ALA A 35 -19.39 12.78 67.26
CA ALA A 35 -19.31 11.41 66.80
C ALA A 35 -20.32 11.13 65.67
N ALA A 36 -21.55 11.61 65.81
CA ALA A 36 -22.57 11.52 64.76
C ALA A 36 -22.17 12.27 63.48
N ASP A 37 -21.60 13.48 63.60
CA ASP A 37 -21.13 14.26 62.45
C ASP A 37 -19.92 13.61 61.75
N VAL A 38 -19.00 13.00 62.51
CA VAL A 38 -17.86 12.24 61.97
C VAL A 38 -18.32 10.98 61.25
N LEU A 39 -19.28 10.24 61.81
CA LEU A 39 -19.86 9.06 61.17
C LEU A 39 -20.57 9.44 59.86
N GLY A 40 -21.39 10.50 59.87
CA GLY A 40 -22.04 10.99 58.65
C GLY A 40 -21.05 11.41 57.55
N LYS A 41 -19.92 12.02 57.92
CA LYS A 41 -18.85 12.36 56.97
C LYS A 41 -18.13 11.12 56.43
N LEU A 42 -17.89 10.11 57.27
CA LEU A 42 -17.28 8.84 56.85
C LEU A 42 -18.18 8.10 55.84
N ASP A 43 -19.49 8.06 56.09
CA ASP A 43 -20.47 7.48 55.16
C ASP A 43 -20.45 8.21 53.81
N GLY A 44 -20.45 9.55 53.84
CA GLY A 44 -20.33 10.36 52.62
C GLY A 44 -19.02 10.10 51.84
N ILE A 45 -17.91 9.87 52.53
CA ILE A 45 -16.62 9.51 51.90
C ILE A 45 -16.69 8.11 51.26
N MET A 46 -17.36 7.16 51.90
CA MET A 46 -17.51 5.79 51.40
C MET A 46 -18.40 5.74 50.16
N GLU A 47 -19.48 6.52 50.13
CA GLU A 47 -20.33 6.70 48.94
C GLU A 47 -19.54 7.33 47.79
N LEU A 48 -18.81 8.41 48.06
CA LEU A 48 -17.98 9.08 47.05
C LEU A 48 -16.93 8.13 46.47
N LYS A 49 -16.27 7.33 47.31
CA LYS A 49 -15.31 6.30 46.87
C LYS A 49 -15.96 5.31 45.91
N THR A 50 -17.19 4.89 46.21
CA THR A 50 -17.95 3.94 45.37
C THR A 50 -18.30 4.56 44.02
N VAL A 51 -18.80 5.79 44.01
CA VAL A 51 -19.12 6.52 42.77
C VAL A 51 -17.86 6.75 41.92
N VAL A 52 -16.75 7.16 42.53
CA VAL A 52 -15.47 7.35 41.84
C VAL A 52 -14.94 6.03 41.25
N ALA A 53 -15.06 4.92 41.97
CA ALA A 53 -14.68 3.60 41.48
C ALA A 53 -15.51 3.21 40.24
N GLN A 54 -16.83 3.38 40.30
CA GLN A 54 -17.73 3.11 39.17
C GLN A 54 -17.44 3.99 37.95
N LEU A 55 -17.16 5.27 38.15
CA LEU A 55 -16.77 6.19 37.07
C LEU A 55 -15.42 5.79 36.45
N CYS A 56 -14.45 5.41 37.26
CA CYS A 56 -13.16 4.90 36.79
C CYS A 56 -13.32 3.63 35.95
N GLU A 57 -14.10 2.66 36.43
CA GLU A 57 -14.40 1.43 35.69
C GLU A 57 -15.13 1.70 34.38
N SER A 58 -16.16 2.56 34.40
CA SER A 58 -16.91 2.96 33.20
C SER A 58 -15.97 3.59 32.17
N ARG A 59 -15.09 4.51 32.59
CA ARG A 59 -14.10 5.15 31.72
C ARG A 59 -13.09 4.15 31.15
N CYS A 60 -12.63 3.18 31.95
CA CYS A 60 -11.77 2.09 31.49
C CYS A 60 -12.46 1.20 30.46
N ARG A 61 -13.73 0.82 30.69
CA ARG A 61 -14.54 0.04 29.74
C ARG A 61 -14.78 0.80 28.43
N GLN A 62 -15.09 2.09 28.50
CA GLN A 62 -15.24 2.95 27.32
C GLN A 62 -13.95 3.02 26.50
N ARG A 63 -12.80 3.26 27.14
CA ARG A 63 -11.49 3.26 26.47
C ARG A 63 -11.17 1.91 25.82
N ALA A 64 -11.46 0.80 26.51
CA ALA A 64 -11.24 -0.55 25.97
C ALA A 64 -12.15 -0.85 24.76
N SER A 65 -13.42 -0.46 24.83
CA SER A 65 -14.38 -0.59 23.73
C SER A 65 -13.96 0.25 22.51
N GLU A 66 -13.58 1.52 22.71
CA GLU A 66 -13.07 2.37 21.63
C GLU A 66 -11.78 1.83 21.01
N ALA A 67 -10.85 1.33 21.83
CA ALA A 67 -9.62 0.72 21.35
C ALA A 67 -9.93 -0.52 20.50
N THR A 68 -10.89 -1.35 20.93
CA THR A 68 -11.35 -2.54 20.19
C THR A 68 -12.01 -2.13 18.87
N ARG A 69 -12.90 -1.15 18.89
CA ARG A 69 -13.53 -0.58 17.67
C ARG A 69 -12.49 -0.07 16.69
N LYS A 70 -11.48 0.69 17.18
CA LYS A 70 -10.38 1.20 16.34
C LYS A 70 -9.53 0.06 15.77
N ARG A 71 -9.26 -1.00 16.53
CA ARG A 71 -8.55 -2.19 16.05
C ARG A 71 -9.34 -2.92 14.95
N GLN A 72 -10.64 -3.15 15.17
CA GLN A 72 -11.53 -3.77 14.19
C GLN A 72 -11.66 -2.92 12.92
N GLN A 73 -11.74 -1.59 13.04
CA GLN A 73 -11.74 -0.70 11.88
C GLN A 73 -10.45 -0.84 11.08
N ARG A 74 -9.28 -0.76 11.74
CA ARG A 74 -7.98 -0.91 11.08
C ARG A 74 -7.82 -2.28 10.41
N ALA A 75 -8.36 -3.34 11.02
CA ALA A 75 -8.34 -4.68 10.45
C ALA A 75 -9.19 -4.74 9.16
N ARG A 76 -10.42 -4.22 9.21
CA ARG A 76 -11.30 -4.11 8.03
C ARG A 76 -10.67 -3.28 6.91
N ASP A 77 -10.14 -2.10 7.25
CA ASP A 77 -9.47 -1.22 6.28
C ASP A 77 -8.22 -1.90 5.68
N LYS A 78 -7.55 -2.78 6.44
CA LYS A 78 -6.38 -3.54 5.97
C LYS A 78 -6.82 -4.64 5.02
N GLU A 79 -7.82 -5.43 5.39
CA GLU A 79 -8.38 -6.49 4.54
C GLU A 79 -8.91 -5.93 3.21
N GLU A 80 -9.62 -4.80 3.25
CA GLU A 80 -10.11 -4.13 2.05
C GLU A 80 -8.95 -3.66 1.15
N ARG A 81 -7.88 -3.10 1.73
CA ARG A 81 -6.69 -2.68 0.99
C ARG A 81 -5.89 -3.85 0.41
N GLU A 82 -5.92 -5.01 1.06
CA GLU A 82 -5.13 -6.19 0.70
C GLU A 82 -5.88 -7.17 -0.21
N ARG A 83 -7.20 -7.02 -0.38
CA ARG A 83 -8.09 -7.93 -1.11
C ARG A 83 -7.58 -8.36 -2.49
N ASP A 84 -7.11 -7.40 -3.28
CA ASP A 84 -6.67 -7.62 -4.67
C ASP A 84 -5.15 -7.67 -4.83
N ARG A 85 -4.40 -7.74 -3.73
CA ARG A 85 -2.93 -7.73 -3.74
C ARG A 85 -2.38 -9.14 -3.67
N ILE A 86 -1.29 -9.37 -4.40
CA ILE A 86 -0.63 -10.67 -4.43
C ILE A 86 0.63 -10.71 -3.54
N PRO A 87 1.04 -11.88 -3.04
CA PRO A 87 2.32 -12.02 -2.34
C PRO A 87 3.50 -11.79 -3.29
N LEU A 88 4.59 -11.25 -2.74
CA LEU A 88 5.85 -11.10 -3.49
C LEU A 88 6.41 -12.46 -3.90
N ASP A 89 6.87 -12.56 -5.14
CA ASP A 89 7.68 -13.69 -5.59
C ASP A 89 9.14 -13.54 -5.14
N THR A 90 9.92 -14.60 -5.26
CA THR A 90 11.37 -14.65 -5.02
C THR A 90 12.14 -13.64 -5.88
N CYS A 91 11.71 -13.41 -7.13
CA CYS A 91 12.35 -12.48 -8.04
C CYS A 91 11.35 -11.45 -8.57
N ILE A 92 11.29 -10.27 -7.93
CA ILE A 92 10.28 -9.25 -8.22
C ILE A 92 10.32 -8.70 -9.65
N PHE A 93 11.47 -8.74 -10.30
CA PHE A 93 11.63 -8.15 -11.64
C PHE A 93 11.33 -9.12 -12.77
N ARG A 94 11.25 -10.43 -12.51
CA ARG A 94 10.91 -11.39 -13.57
C ARG A 94 9.46 -11.23 -13.99
N ARG A 95 9.16 -11.65 -15.22
CA ARG A 95 7.77 -11.80 -15.68
C ARG A 95 6.99 -12.64 -14.67
N ASP A 96 5.84 -12.12 -14.24
CA ASP A 96 4.93 -12.79 -13.32
C ASP A 96 3.58 -12.98 -14.01
N ASP A 97 3.23 -14.23 -14.33
CA ASP A 97 1.98 -14.53 -15.04
C ASP A 97 0.73 -14.21 -14.21
N ARG A 98 0.85 -14.07 -12.88
CA ARG A 98 -0.25 -13.62 -12.02
C ARG A 98 -0.61 -12.15 -12.29
N LEU A 99 0.27 -11.40 -12.96
CA LEU A 99 0.09 -10.01 -13.32
C LEU A 99 -0.47 -9.80 -14.73
N LYS A 100 -0.88 -10.85 -15.48
CA LYS A 100 -1.41 -10.70 -16.85
C LYS A 100 -2.49 -9.62 -16.98
N LEU A 101 -3.49 -9.64 -16.09
CA LEU A 101 -4.55 -8.61 -16.07
C LEU A 101 -4.02 -7.23 -15.68
N LYS A 102 -3.00 -7.16 -14.82
CA LYS A 102 -2.33 -5.90 -14.45
C LYS A 102 -1.51 -5.31 -15.59
N TYR A 103 -0.78 -6.14 -16.35
CA TYR A 103 -0.08 -5.70 -17.55
C TYR A 103 -1.07 -5.17 -18.60
N PHE A 104 -2.22 -5.82 -18.72
CA PHE A 104 -3.29 -5.37 -19.61
C PHE A 104 -3.91 -4.03 -19.17
N TYR A 105 -4.15 -3.87 -17.86
CA TYR A 105 -4.55 -2.60 -17.27
C TYR A 105 -3.54 -1.47 -17.51
N TRP A 106 -2.25 -1.74 -17.29
CA TRP A 106 -1.19 -0.76 -17.55
C TRP A 106 -1.06 -0.44 -19.04
N ALA A 107 -1.30 -1.39 -19.93
CA ALA A 107 -1.28 -1.15 -21.37
C ALA A 107 -2.38 -0.18 -21.80
N HIS A 108 -3.61 -0.36 -21.29
CA HIS A 108 -4.72 0.57 -21.58
C HIS A 108 -4.42 2.00 -21.13
N ILE A 109 -3.83 2.16 -19.94
CA ILE A 109 -3.40 3.47 -19.44
C ILE A 109 -2.22 4.01 -20.26
N GLY A 110 -1.31 3.13 -20.67
CA GLY A 110 -0.16 3.46 -21.52
C GLY A 110 -0.58 4.03 -22.87
N ILE A 111 -1.60 3.46 -23.52
CA ILE A 111 -2.18 4.02 -24.74
C ILE A 111 -2.63 5.48 -24.50
N GLN A 112 -3.36 5.75 -23.43
CA GLN A 112 -3.88 7.10 -23.18
C GLN A 112 -2.74 8.11 -22.95
N PHE A 113 -1.72 7.75 -22.18
CA PHE A 113 -0.53 8.60 -22.05
C PHE A 113 0.26 8.73 -23.36
N GLY A 114 0.27 7.68 -24.17
CA GLY A 114 0.93 7.64 -25.46
C GLY A 114 0.31 8.59 -26.49
N LEU A 115 -1.02 8.69 -26.49
CA LEU A 115 -1.78 9.65 -27.31
C LEU A 115 -1.49 11.10 -26.90
N VAL A 116 -1.37 11.37 -25.60
CA VAL A 116 -1.04 12.71 -25.07
C VAL A 116 0.47 13.03 -25.18
N GLY A 117 1.32 12.01 -25.26
CA GLY A 117 2.78 12.14 -25.34
C GLY A 117 3.50 12.33 -24.00
N ASP A 118 2.86 12.01 -22.87
CA ASP A 118 3.46 12.14 -21.54
C ASP A 118 4.01 10.79 -21.04
N SER A 119 5.17 10.40 -21.58
CA SER A 119 5.85 9.16 -21.20
C SER A 119 6.37 9.17 -19.77
N ALA A 120 6.79 10.33 -19.24
CA ALA A 120 7.32 10.44 -17.89
C ALA A 120 6.24 10.11 -16.85
N ARG A 121 5.01 10.62 -17.02
CA ARG A 121 3.89 10.29 -16.13
C ARG A 121 3.45 8.84 -16.27
N PHE A 122 3.48 8.27 -17.47
CA PHE A 122 3.19 6.85 -17.67
C PHE A 122 4.18 5.94 -16.93
N LEU A 123 5.48 6.16 -17.12
CA LEU A 123 6.53 5.35 -16.48
C LEU A 123 6.48 5.50 -14.96
N GLN A 124 6.23 6.72 -14.47
CA GLN A 124 5.95 6.97 -13.06
C GLN A 124 4.72 6.19 -12.58
N PHE A 125 3.63 6.20 -13.36
CA PHE A 125 2.40 5.51 -13.02
C PHE A 125 2.61 4.00 -12.89
N VAL A 126 3.23 3.37 -13.90
CA VAL A 126 3.42 1.91 -13.93
C VAL A 126 4.32 1.45 -12.78
N ALA A 127 5.46 2.09 -12.55
CA ALA A 127 6.32 1.75 -11.41
C ALA A 127 5.64 2.02 -10.07
N GLY A 128 4.84 3.09 -9.98
CA GLY A 128 4.06 3.42 -8.80
C GLY A 128 2.97 2.39 -8.47
N ASP A 129 2.16 2.00 -9.46
CA ASP A 129 1.10 1.00 -9.27
C ASP A 129 1.69 -0.38 -8.95
N TRP A 130 2.76 -0.77 -9.67
CA TRP A 130 3.51 -2.00 -9.39
C TRP A 130 4.03 -2.02 -7.95
N ASN A 131 4.71 -0.97 -7.49
CA ASN A 131 5.36 -1.00 -6.18
C ASN A 131 4.40 -0.83 -4.99
N HIS A 132 3.35 -0.01 -5.14
CA HIS A 132 2.52 0.41 -4.00
C HIS A 132 1.15 -0.27 -3.93
N LYS A 133 0.63 -0.74 -5.07
CA LYS A 133 -0.77 -1.22 -5.17
C LYS A 133 -0.91 -2.67 -5.62
N THR A 134 0.15 -3.30 -6.14
CA THR A 134 0.07 -4.65 -6.70
C THR A 134 0.32 -5.75 -5.67
N PHE A 135 1.23 -5.52 -4.72
CA PHE A 135 1.69 -6.56 -3.80
C PHE A 135 1.34 -6.27 -2.34
N LEU A 136 1.16 -7.35 -1.56
CA LEU A 136 0.94 -7.29 -0.11
C LEU A 136 2.10 -6.63 0.63
N LYS A 137 3.33 -6.78 0.12
CA LYS A 137 4.54 -6.10 0.59
C LYS A 137 5.14 -5.34 -0.58
N LYS A 138 5.66 -4.12 -0.35
CA LYS A 138 6.28 -3.32 -1.43
C LYS A 138 7.49 -4.05 -2.02
N PRO A 139 7.60 -4.28 -3.34
CA PRO A 139 8.80 -4.83 -3.97
C PRO A 139 10.07 -4.05 -3.59
N ILE A 140 9.98 -2.71 -3.58
CA ILE A 140 11.04 -1.78 -3.17
C ILE A 140 10.51 -0.90 -2.04
N ALA A 141 11.07 -1.08 -0.84
CA ALA A 141 10.72 -0.30 0.34
C ALA A 141 11.79 0.77 0.60
N ARG A 142 11.37 1.94 1.12
CA ARG A 142 12.30 2.96 1.62
C ARG A 142 12.56 2.71 3.10
N ILE A 143 13.77 2.33 3.45
CA ILE A 143 14.22 2.08 4.83
C ILE A 143 15.43 2.99 5.07
N SER A 144 15.41 3.80 6.13
CA SER A 144 16.53 4.71 6.47
C SER A 144 17.00 5.57 5.29
N ASN A 145 16.06 6.16 4.55
CA ASN A 145 16.28 6.97 3.35
C ASN A 145 16.84 6.23 2.11
N ARG A 146 17.03 4.92 2.17
CA ARG A 146 17.60 4.12 1.07
C ARG A 146 16.61 3.08 0.52
N PRO A 147 16.68 2.77 -0.79
CA PRO A 147 15.86 1.72 -1.39
C PRO A 147 16.34 0.33 -0.96
N ASN A 148 15.39 -0.48 -0.50
CA ASN A 148 15.58 -1.87 -0.11
C ASN A 148 14.67 -2.73 -1.00
N TYR A 149 15.25 -3.38 -2.01
CA TYR A 149 14.50 -4.17 -2.98
C TYR A 149 14.47 -5.65 -2.57
N TRP A 150 13.42 -6.35 -2.97
CA TRP A 150 13.20 -7.76 -2.67
C TRP A 150 13.82 -8.66 -3.74
N LYS A 151 14.72 -9.57 -3.34
CA LYS A 151 15.33 -10.56 -4.24
C LYS A 151 15.72 -11.80 -3.42
N GLY A 152 15.47 -12.99 -3.95
CA GLY A 152 15.82 -14.25 -3.28
C GLY A 152 15.12 -14.45 -1.93
N GLY A 153 13.95 -13.85 -1.70
CA GLY A 153 13.24 -13.93 -0.43
C GLY A 153 13.75 -13.01 0.68
N ILE A 154 14.75 -12.15 0.40
CA ILE A 154 15.32 -11.20 1.35
C ILE A 154 15.36 -9.78 0.78
N ARG A 155 15.64 -8.79 1.64
CA ARG A 155 15.82 -7.39 1.25
C ARG A 155 17.29 -7.09 1.02
N HIS A 156 17.58 -6.46 -0.10
CA HIS A 156 18.91 -5.93 -0.41
C HIS A 156 18.87 -4.40 -0.39
N GLU A 157 19.73 -3.80 0.42
CA GLU A 157 19.94 -2.35 0.43
C GLU A 157 20.80 -1.94 -0.77
N CYS A 158 20.51 -0.78 -1.35
CA CYS A 158 21.38 -0.12 -2.31
C CYS A 158 21.18 1.40 -2.22
N THR A 159 21.97 2.18 -2.96
CA THR A 159 21.72 3.62 -3.09
C THR A 159 20.65 3.89 -4.15
N TRP A 160 20.05 5.09 -4.13
CA TRP A 160 19.16 5.52 -5.22
C TRP A 160 19.88 5.61 -6.57
N CYS A 161 21.20 5.85 -6.54
CA CYS A 161 22.04 5.89 -7.74
C CYS A 161 22.26 4.49 -8.30
N ASP A 162 22.46 3.47 -7.46
CA ASP A 162 22.59 2.08 -7.94
C ASP A 162 21.25 1.60 -8.52
N MET A 163 20.14 2.00 -7.90
CA MET A 163 18.81 1.58 -8.34
C MET A 163 18.37 2.26 -9.64
N PHE A 164 18.56 3.58 -9.80
CA PHE A 164 18.00 4.35 -10.94
C PHE A 164 19.03 5.22 -11.69
N GLY A 165 20.32 5.10 -11.38
CA GLY A 165 21.32 6.04 -11.86
C GLY A 165 21.25 7.42 -11.20
N SER A 166 22.22 8.27 -11.54
CA SER A 166 22.34 9.63 -11.01
C SER A 166 21.23 10.55 -11.51
N GLU A 167 20.73 11.41 -10.63
CA GLU A 167 19.72 12.43 -10.97
C GLU A 167 20.22 13.49 -11.94
N ARG A 168 21.55 13.73 -11.96
CA ARG A 168 22.14 14.85 -12.70
C ARG A 168 22.62 14.43 -14.09
N LYS A 169 23.28 13.29 -14.19
CA LYS A 169 23.91 12.81 -15.43
C LYS A 169 24.12 11.31 -15.37
N VAL A 170 23.76 10.62 -16.45
CA VAL A 170 24.08 9.19 -16.64
C VAL A 170 25.56 9.03 -16.94
N ASN A 171 26.24 8.17 -16.19
CA ASN A 171 27.60 7.74 -16.48
C ASN A 171 27.53 6.54 -17.43
N SER A 172 28.10 6.67 -18.62
CA SER A 172 28.06 5.66 -19.66
C SER A 172 28.75 4.36 -19.25
N ASN A 173 29.84 4.46 -18.47
CA ASN A 173 30.61 3.30 -18.03
C ASN A 173 29.84 2.38 -17.06
N THR A 174 28.84 2.94 -16.36
CA THR A 174 28.07 2.24 -15.32
C THR A 174 26.58 2.25 -15.63
N CYS A 175 26.17 2.60 -16.86
CA CYS A 175 24.76 2.67 -17.22
C CYS A 175 24.08 1.30 -17.14
N TRP A 176 24.78 0.25 -17.57
CA TRP A 176 24.31 -1.13 -17.52
C TRP A 176 24.17 -1.68 -16.09
N GLU A 177 24.83 -1.07 -15.09
CA GLU A 177 24.79 -1.50 -13.69
C GLU A 177 23.50 -1.09 -12.95
N ILE A 178 22.69 -0.22 -13.56
CA ILE A 178 21.45 0.27 -12.95
C ILE A 178 20.50 -0.91 -12.70
N ILE A 179 20.19 -1.19 -11.43
CA ILE A 179 19.43 -2.39 -11.04
C ILE A 179 18.02 -2.40 -11.65
N PHE A 180 17.39 -1.22 -11.77
CA PHE A 180 16.01 -1.13 -12.26
C PHE A 180 15.87 -1.44 -13.75
N TRP A 181 16.95 -1.65 -14.50
CA TRP A 181 16.87 -2.21 -15.85
C TRP A 181 16.09 -3.51 -15.90
N ASP A 182 16.16 -4.33 -14.85
CA ASP A 182 15.40 -5.59 -14.78
C ASP A 182 13.87 -5.38 -14.84
N PHE A 183 13.37 -4.17 -14.59
CA PHE A 183 11.94 -3.85 -14.81
C PHE A 183 11.50 -4.02 -16.29
N LYS A 184 12.45 -4.11 -17.23
CA LYS A 184 12.22 -4.40 -18.65
C LYS A 184 11.33 -5.63 -18.88
N TYR A 185 11.43 -6.68 -18.06
CA TYR A 185 10.59 -7.88 -18.22
C TYR A 185 9.10 -7.58 -18.04
N HIS A 186 8.76 -6.64 -17.15
CA HIS A 186 7.38 -6.16 -17.01
C HIS A 186 7.00 -5.25 -18.17
N MET A 187 7.91 -4.36 -18.60
CA MET A 187 7.64 -3.46 -19.73
C MET A 187 7.39 -4.20 -21.03
N VAL A 188 8.12 -5.28 -21.34
CA VAL A 188 7.84 -6.16 -22.49
C VAL A 188 6.38 -6.61 -22.49
N GLN A 189 5.88 -7.07 -21.34
CA GLN A 189 4.50 -7.52 -21.21
C GLN A 189 3.48 -6.38 -21.42
N VAL A 190 3.80 -5.17 -20.98
CA VAL A 190 2.94 -4.00 -21.20
C VAL A 190 2.96 -3.58 -22.67
N VAL A 191 4.14 -3.54 -23.31
CA VAL A 191 4.31 -3.12 -24.71
C VAL A 191 3.63 -4.06 -25.68
N GLN A 192 3.82 -5.37 -25.54
CA GLN A 192 3.13 -6.35 -26.39
C GLN A 192 1.61 -6.20 -26.33
N ARG A 193 1.06 -5.86 -25.16
CA ARG A 193 -0.38 -5.60 -25.00
C ARG A 193 -0.81 -4.25 -25.56
N MET A 194 0.02 -3.21 -25.43
CA MET A 194 -0.26 -1.92 -26.07
C MET A 194 -0.27 -2.07 -27.59
N ALA A 195 0.70 -2.79 -28.16
CA ALA A 195 0.83 -2.98 -29.60
C ALA A 195 -0.34 -3.73 -30.24
N ALA A 196 -0.99 -4.61 -29.47
CA ALA A 196 -2.22 -5.28 -29.90
C ALA A 196 -3.47 -4.36 -29.90
N MET A 197 -3.38 -3.14 -29.37
CA MET A 197 -4.53 -2.22 -29.29
C MET A 197 -4.65 -1.36 -30.57
N PRO A 198 -5.89 -1.07 -31.04
CA PRO A 198 -6.12 -0.29 -32.27
C PRO A 198 -5.49 1.10 -32.29
N ASP A 199 -5.32 1.73 -31.12
CA ASP A 199 -4.77 3.09 -30.99
C ASP A 199 -3.24 3.15 -30.95
N TRP A 200 -2.54 2.01 -30.89
CA TRP A 200 -1.07 1.99 -30.87
C TRP A 200 -0.39 2.72 -32.04
N PRO A 201 -0.91 2.66 -33.29
CA PRO A 201 -0.37 3.44 -34.40
C PRO A 201 -0.38 4.95 -34.12
N ASN A 202 -1.37 5.43 -33.37
CA ASN A 202 -1.59 6.85 -33.07
C ASN A 202 -0.74 7.37 -31.89
N VAL A 203 -0.06 6.48 -31.17
CA VAL A 203 0.82 6.85 -30.06
C VAL A 203 2.01 7.66 -30.57
N THR A 204 2.30 8.76 -29.90
CA THR A 204 3.33 9.73 -30.29
C THR A 204 4.74 9.12 -30.30
N ARG A 205 5.59 9.65 -31.18
CA ARG A 205 6.99 9.20 -31.30
C ARG A 205 7.81 9.39 -30.01
N PRO A 206 7.77 10.55 -29.31
CA PRO A 206 8.51 10.72 -28.05
C PRO A 206 8.12 9.70 -26.97
N PHE A 207 6.85 9.29 -26.95
CA PHE A 207 6.41 8.23 -26.06
C PHE A 207 7.02 6.89 -26.44
N LYS A 208 6.97 6.52 -27.73
CA LYS A 208 7.59 5.28 -28.22
C LYS A 208 9.09 5.26 -27.93
N ASP A 209 9.81 6.36 -28.11
CA ASP A 209 11.25 6.44 -27.84
C ASP A 209 11.58 6.23 -26.35
N ALA A 210 10.80 6.81 -25.44
CA ALA A 210 10.96 6.56 -24.00
C ALA A 210 10.65 5.11 -23.61
N VAL A 211 9.62 4.52 -24.23
CA VAL A 211 9.27 3.10 -24.02
C VAL A 211 10.34 2.17 -24.56
N ARG A 212 10.94 2.47 -25.73
CA ARG A 212 12.08 1.71 -26.27
C ARG A 212 13.26 1.73 -25.31
N VAL A 213 13.58 2.89 -24.74
CA VAL A 213 14.62 2.97 -23.70
C VAL A 213 14.24 2.12 -22.50
N ALA A 214 13.00 2.16 -22.03
CA ALA A 214 12.52 1.33 -20.91
C ALA A 214 12.58 -0.18 -21.15
N LEU A 215 12.59 -0.64 -22.41
CA LEU A 215 12.81 -2.05 -22.76
C LEU A 215 14.29 -2.46 -22.66
N GLY A 216 15.22 -1.51 -22.69
CA GLY A 216 16.65 -1.79 -22.63
C GLY A 216 17.12 -2.72 -23.75
N ASP A 217 17.81 -3.79 -23.38
CA ASP A 217 18.28 -4.86 -24.26
C ASP A 217 17.18 -5.87 -24.68
N MET A 218 15.96 -5.76 -24.16
CA MET A 218 14.85 -6.67 -24.48
C MET A 218 13.99 -6.18 -25.65
N HIS A 219 14.46 -5.20 -26.42
CA HIS A 219 13.75 -4.67 -27.58
C HIS A 219 13.52 -5.72 -28.68
N CYS A 220 14.38 -6.74 -28.78
CA CYS A 220 14.20 -7.88 -29.69
C CYS A 220 12.95 -8.73 -29.40
N MET A 221 12.46 -8.71 -28.15
CA MET A 221 11.20 -9.38 -27.77
C MET A 221 9.96 -8.58 -28.18
N CYS A 222 10.16 -7.38 -28.73
CA CYS A 222 9.13 -6.48 -29.22
C CYS A 222 9.50 -5.91 -30.60
N GLU A 223 10.24 -6.68 -31.41
CA GLU A 223 10.79 -6.21 -32.68
C GLU A 223 9.67 -5.84 -33.68
N ASP A 224 8.66 -6.70 -33.78
CA ASP A 224 7.50 -6.49 -34.66
C ASP A 224 6.59 -5.34 -34.17
N GLU A 225 6.60 -5.04 -32.87
CA GLU A 225 5.69 -4.08 -32.23
C GLU A 225 6.23 -2.65 -32.15
N ILE A 226 7.51 -2.49 -31.82
CA ILE A 226 8.13 -1.18 -31.56
C ILE A 226 9.57 -1.05 -32.07
N GLY A 227 10.29 -2.16 -32.15
CA GLY A 227 11.69 -2.21 -32.61
C GLY A 227 12.69 -1.48 -31.69
N PRO A 228 13.99 -1.53 -32.02
CA PRO A 228 15.03 -0.80 -31.30
C PRO A 228 14.87 0.72 -31.38
N LEU A 229 15.42 1.42 -30.39
CA LEU A 229 15.67 2.86 -30.54
C LEU A 229 16.97 3.07 -31.34
N VAL A 230 16.83 3.60 -32.55
CA VAL A 230 17.97 3.94 -33.41
C VAL A 230 18.08 5.46 -33.55
N VAL A 231 19.24 6.01 -33.18
CA VAL A 231 19.54 7.44 -33.29
C VAL A 231 20.90 7.61 -33.95
N LYS A 232 20.95 8.35 -35.06
CA LYS A 232 22.17 8.59 -35.85
C LYS A 232 22.90 7.30 -36.25
N GLY A 233 22.16 6.24 -36.58
CA GLY A 233 22.73 4.95 -36.98
C GLY A 233 23.23 4.07 -35.83
N HIS A 234 23.11 4.52 -34.58
CA HIS A 234 23.40 3.71 -33.40
C HIS A 234 22.12 3.17 -32.78
N THR A 235 22.11 1.88 -32.45
CA THR A 235 21.05 1.24 -31.67
C THR A 235 21.34 1.42 -30.19
N PHE A 236 20.34 1.84 -29.41
CA PHE A 236 20.47 1.93 -27.96
C PHE A 236 20.46 0.54 -27.32
N GLU A 237 21.48 0.25 -26.54
CA GLU A 237 21.50 -0.87 -25.58
C GLU A 237 22.11 -0.39 -24.26
N PRO A 238 21.58 -0.78 -23.10
CA PRO A 238 22.17 -0.41 -21.81
C PRO A 238 23.65 -0.84 -21.68
N GLN A 239 23.99 -1.99 -22.28
CA GLN A 239 25.34 -2.58 -22.28
C GLN A 239 26.22 -2.11 -23.44
N MET A 240 25.74 -1.17 -24.27
CA MET A 240 26.55 -0.67 -25.39
C MET A 240 27.86 -0.05 -24.88
N PRO A 241 28.95 -0.10 -25.67
CA PRO A 241 30.22 0.52 -25.30
C PRO A 241 30.01 2.00 -24.92
N ALA A 242 30.68 2.44 -23.86
CA ALA A 242 30.54 3.80 -23.34
C ALA A 242 30.85 4.86 -24.41
N GLU A 243 31.79 4.58 -25.30
CA GLU A 243 32.13 5.44 -26.43
C GLU A 243 30.94 5.71 -27.36
N ASP A 244 30.11 4.69 -27.62
CA ASP A 244 28.95 4.83 -28.50
C ASP A 244 27.80 5.56 -27.80
N MET A 245 27.64 5.35 -26.49
CA MET A 245 26.71 6.15 -25.69
C MET A 245 27.13 7.63 -25.60
N ASP A 246 28.43 7.91 -25.67
CA ASP A 246 29.01 9.25 -25.65
C ASP A 246 28.86 9.96 -27.00
N LYS A 247 28.97 9.22 -28.12
CA LYS A 247 28.72 9.73 -29.49
C LYS A 247 27.26 10.17 -29.69
N VAL A 248 26.33 9.59 -28.94
CA VAL A 248 24.89 9.93 -29.01
C VAL A 248 24.39 10.43 -27.64
N PRO A 249 24.66 11.70 -27.27
CA PRO A 249 24.24 12.26 -25.98
C PRO A 249 22.72 12.16 -25.71
N HIS A 250 21.92 12.04 -26.76
CA HIS A 250 20.48 11.87 -26.68
C HIS A 250 20.08 10.62 -25.87
N PHE A 251 20.85 9.53 -25.95
CA PHE A 251 20.58 8.33 -25.15
C PHE A 251 20.68 8.60 -23.66
N LYS A 252 21.70 9.35 -23.23
CA LYS A 252 21.87 9.69 -21.81
C LYS A 252 20.69 10.50 -21.28
N ILE A 253 20.19 11.43 -22.09
CA ILE A 253 19.03 12.27 -21.74
C ILE A 253 17.79 11.39 -21.57
N LEU A 254 17.52 10.50 -22.52
CA LEU A 254 16.35 9.61 -22.44
C LEU A 254 16.45 8.62 -21.28
N VAL A 255 17.62 7.99 -21.08
CA VAL A 255 17.86 7.09 -19.94
C VAL A 255 17.62 7.82 -18.61
N GLN A 256 18.16 9.04 -18.46
CA GLN A 256 17.92 9.85 -17.28
C GLN A 256 16.42 10.12 -17.08
N GLN A 257 15.71 10.53 -18.13
CA GLN A 257 14.27 10.82 -18.05
C GLN A 257 13.47 9.58 -17.62
N VAL A 258 13.73 8.43 -18.25
CA VAL A 258 13.07 7.15 -17.96
C VAL A 258 13.33 6.72 -16.52
N MET A 259 14.60 6.68 -16.11
CA MET A 259 14.95 6.21 -14.77
C MET A 259 14.46 7.14 -13.66
N GLN A 260 14.50 8.46 -13.87
CA GLN A 260 13.96 9.40 -12.89
C GLN A 260 12.42 9.40 -12.87
N ALA A 261 11.74 9.04 -13.97
CA ALA A 261 10.30 8.78 -13.95
C ALA A 261 9.96 7.56 -13.08
N TYR A 262 10.67 6.44 -13.26
CA TYR A 262 10.52 5.27 -12.41
C TYR A 262 10.80 5.55 -10.95
N ARG A 263 11.91 6.23 -10.64
CA ARG A 263 12.24 6.62 -9.27
C ARG A 263 11.13 7.43 -8.61
N ARG A 264 10.53 8.38 -9.35
CA ARG A 264 9.37 9.15 -8.85
C ARG A 264 8.19 8.25 -8.53
N GLY A 265 7.90 7.25 -9.38
CA GLY A 265 6.84 6.26 -9.14
C GLY A 265 7.10 5.43 -7.88
N ILE A 266 8.32 4.91 -7.74
CA ILE A 266 8.73 4.12 -6.58
C ILE A 266 8.70 4.96 -5.29
N SER A 267 9.14 6.22 -5.35
CA SER A 267 9.28 7.08 -4.16
C SER A 267 7.98 7.72 -3.71
N LYS A 268 7.20 8.27 -4.66
CA LYS A 268 6.02 9.09 -4.39
C LYS A 268 4.70 8.34 -4.68
N GLY A 269 4.75 7.24 -5.41
CA GLY A 269 3.57 6.55 -5.92
C GLY A 269 3.05 7.14 -7.22
N CYS A 270 1.85 6.72 -7.59
CA CYS A 270 1.12 7.18 -8.76
C CYS A 270 -0.17 7.90 -8.35
N ASP A 271 -0.53 8.90 -9.14
CA ASP A 271 -1.80 9.60 -9.02
C ASP A 271 -2.84 8.87 -9.88
N SER A 272 -3.88 8.33 -9.24
CA SER A 272 -4.94 7.59 -9.92
C SER A 272 -6.13 8.46 -10.32
N ASP A 273 -6.13 9.73 -9.91
CA ASP A 273 -7.22 10.67 -10.17
C ASP A 273 -7.01 11.50 -11.45
N LEU A 274 -5.81 11.39 -12.05
CA LEU A 274 -5.52 11.94 -13.37
C LEU A 274 -6.57 11.47 -14.39
N GLU A 275 -7.11 12.42 -15.17
CA GLU A 275 -8.14 12.12 -16.17
C GLU A 275 -7.68 11.03 -17.15
N VAL A 276 -6.43 11.11 -17.61
CA VAL A 276 -5.82 10.11 -18.51
C VAL A 276 -5.86 8.69 -17.91
N VAL A 277 -5.63 8.57 -16.59
CA VAL A 277 -5.71 7.28 -15.89
C VAL A 277 -7.17 6.81 -15.77
N ARG A 278 -8.10 7.73 -15.49
CA ARG A 278 -9.54 7.41 -15.40
C ARG A 278 -10.12 6.95 -16.73
N ILE A 279 -9.74 7.59 -17.84
CA ILE A 279 -10.11 7.17 -19.20
C ILE A 279 -9.52 5.77 -19.48
N GLY A 280 -8.21 5.58 -19.25
CA GLY A 280 -7.56 4.29 -19.47
C GLY A 280 -8.19 3.15 -18.67
N LYS A 281 -8.56 3.40 -17.41
CA LYS A 281 -9.29 2.45 -16.57
C LYS A 281 -10.66 2.11 -17.14
N ARG A 282 -11.43 3.10 -17.61
CA ARG A 282 -12.74 2.87 -18.22
C ARG A 282 -12.62 2.00 -19.47
N CYS A 283 -11.69 2.33 -20.36
CA CYS A 283 -11.41 1.53 -21.56
C CYS A 283 -11.01 0.09 -21.21
N TYR A 284 -10.17 -0.09 -20.19
CA TYR A 284 -9.82 -1.41 -19.68
C TYR A 284 -11.05 -2.17 -19.17
N ASP A 285 -11.90 -1.55 -18.36
CA ASP A 285 -13.07 -2.20 -17.78
C ASP A 285 -14.08 -2.62 -18.86
N GLU A 286 -14.27 -1.80 -19.89
CA GLU A 286 -15.09 -2.11 -21.07
C GLU A 286 -14.50 -3.26 -21.88
N HIS A 287 -13.21 -3.22 -22.19
CA HIS A 287 -12.53 -4.28 -22.94
C HIS A 287 -12.52 -5.60 -22.17
N CYS A 288 -12.35 -5.57 -20.84
CA CYS A 288 -12.47 -6.75 -19.98
C CYS A 288 -13.84 -7.43 -20.08
N LYS A 289 -14.93 -6.66 -20.21
CA LYS A 289 -16.28 -7.24 -20.36
C LYS A 289 -16.40 -8.00 -21.67
N LEU A 290 -15.87 -7.43 -22.76
CA LEU A 290 -15.86 -8.07 -24.08
C LEU A 290 -15.03 -9.34 -24.06
N LEU A 291 -13.79 -9.28 -23.57
CA LEU A 291 -12.88 -10.43 -23.52
C LEU A 291 -13.40 -11.56 -22.60
N ARG A 292 -14.13 -11.23 -21.53
CA ARG A 292 -14.81 -12.25 -20.70
C ARG A 292 -15.90 -12.98 -21.49
N ASN A 293 -16.68 -12.25 -22.27
CA ASN A 293 -17.71 -12.86 -23.13
C ASN A 293 -17.07 -13.74 -24.20
N GLU A 294 -16.00 -13.26 -24.85
CA GLU A 294 -15.22 -14.04 -25.82
C GLU A 294 -14.62 -15.30 -25.18
N ALA A 295 -14.02 -15.19 -23.99
CA ALA A 295 -13.49 -16.33 -23.28
C ALA A 295 -14.57 -17.36 -22.91
N ASN A 296 -15.76 -16.92 -22.50
CA ASN A 296 -16.89 -17.81 -22.24
C ASN A 296 -17.35 -18.52 -23.52
N ASN A 297 -17.46 -17.80 -24.64
CA ASN A 297 -17.79 -18.37 -25.94
C ASN A 297 -16.74 -19.40 -26.37
N MET A 298 -15.45 -19.10 -26.16
CA MET A 298 -14.36 -20.01 -26.48
C MET A 298 -14.36 -21.26 -25.61
N ARG A 299 -14.68 -21.16 -24.32
CA ARG A 299 -14.87 -22.33 -23.45
C ARG A 299 -16.02 -23.21 -23.94
N PHE A 300 -17.15 -22.59 -24.28
CA PHE A 300 -18.29 -23.30 -24.84
C PHE A 300 -17.92 -24.02 -26.15
N LEU A 301 -17.23 -23.34 -27.06
CA LEU A 301 -16.78 -23.89 -28.34
C LEU A 301 -15.82 -25.08 -28.16
N VAL A 302 -14.86 -24.95 -27.23
CA VAL A 302 -13.91 -26.03 -26.90
C VAL A 302 -14.65 -27.25 -26.37
N ASN A 303 -15.61 -27.07 -25.46
CA ASN A 303 -16.40 -28.17 -24.93
C ASN A 303 -17.26 -28.82 -26.00
N LEU A 304 -17.95 -28.02 -26.82
CA LEU A 304 -18.82 -28.49 -27.90
C LEU A 304 -18.04 -29.33 -28.93
N LYS A 305 -16.89 -28.82 -29.39
CA LYS A 305 -16.03 -29.54 -30.35
C LYS A 305 -15.34 -30.73 -29.71
N GLY A 306 -14.93 -30.64 -28.44
CA GLY A 306 -14.37 -31.74 -27.67
C GLY A 306 -15.33 -32.93 -27.59
N HIS A 307 -16.60 -32.69 -27.24
CA HIS A 307 -17.63 -33.73 -27.22
C HIS A 307 -17.92 -34.30 -28.62
N ALA A 308 -17.80 -33.49 -29.67
CA ALA A 308 -17.97 -33.92 -31.06
C ALA A 308 -16.72 -34.59 -31.67
N GLY A 309 -15.63 -34.77 -30.91
CA GLY A 309 -14.36 -35.30 -31.41
C GLY A 309 -13.65 -34.41 -32.45
N LYS A 310 -14.05 -33.14 -32.57
CA LYS A 310 -13.51 -32.18 -33.54
C LYS A 310 -12.41 -31.33 -32.90
N LYS A 311 -11.36 -31.03 -33.67
CA LYS A 311 -10.30 -30.10 -33.25
C LYS A 311 -10.72 -28.64 -33.53
N LEU A 312 -10.14 -27.71 -32.76
CA LEU A 312 -10.21 -26.29 -33.07
C LEU A 312 -9.52 -26.01 -34.41
N THR A 313 -10.04 -25.04 -35.16
CA THR A 313 -9.34 -24.47 -36.31
C THR A 313 -8.12 -23.67 -35.84
N ASP A 314 -7.20 -23.33 -36.75
CA ASP A 314 -6.02 -22.55 -36.38
C ASP A 314 -6.40 -21.15 -35.88
N GLN A 315 -7.36 -20.48 -36.52
CA GLN A 315 -7.88 -19.19 -36.05
C GLN A 315 -8.46 -19.26 -34.62
N GLU A 316 -9.20 -20.32 -34.30
CA GLU A 316 -9.76 -20.51 -32.96
C GLU A 316 -8.66 -20.83 -31.93
N ARG A 317 -7.60 -21.54 -32.33
CA ARG A 317 -6.44 -21.80 -31.47
C ARG A 317 -5.70 -20.50 -31.18
N ASP A 318 -5.46 -19.68 -32.19
CA ASP A 318 -4.78 -18.40 -32.06
C ASP A 318 -5.58 -17.45 -31.18
N HIS A 319 -6.91 -17.37 -31.38
CA HIS A 319 -7.79 -16.57 -30.54
C HIS A 319 -7.80 -17.05 -29.09
N ARG A 320 -7.83 -18.37 -28.84
CA ARG A 320 -7.70 -18.94 -27.49
C ARG A 320 -6.35 -18.59 -26.85
N GLU A 321 -5.27 -18.68 -27.61
CA GLU A 321 -3.92 -18.35 -27.13
C GLU A 321 -3.79 -16.86 -26.82
N HIS A 322 -4.37 -15.99 -27.65
CA HIS A 322 -4.48 -14.56 -27.41
C HIS A 322 -5.24 -14.25 -26.11
N LEU A 323 -6.41 -14.86 -25.90
CA LEU A 323 -7.16 -14.71 -24.64
C LEU A 323 -6.35 -15.21 -23.42
N GLY A 324 -5.57 -16.28 -23.58
CA GLY A 324 -4.69 -16.79 -22.53
C GLY A 324 -3.46 -15.91 -22.26
N PHE A 325 -2.95 -15.23 -23.28
CA PHE A 325 -1.93 -14.20 -23.14
C PHE A 325 -2.47 -12.99 -22.36
N LEU A 326 -3.69 -12.53 -22.68
CA LEU A 326 -4.34 -11.43 -21.98
C LEU A 326 -4.79 -11.79 -20.54
N GLY A 327 -4.90 -13.08 -20.21
CA GLY A 327 -5.26 -13.56 -18.87
C GLY A 327 -6.75 -13.86 -18.69
N PHE A 328 -7.51 -14.04 -19.77
CA PHE A 328 -8.95 -14.35 -19.74
C PHE A 328 -9.26 -15.83 -19.99
N TYR A 329 -8.28 -16.60 -20.47
CA TYR A 329 -8.44 -18.02 -20.75
C TYR A 329 -7.33 -18.84 -20.08
N GLU A 330 -7.74 -19.78 -19.23
CA GLU A 330 -6.87 -20.85 -18.72
C GLU A 330 -7.35 -22.16 -19.30
N LYS A 331 -6.41 -23.00 -19.76
CA LYS A 331 -6.77 -24.34 -20.24
C LYS A 331 -7.28 -25.13 -19.03
N PRO A 332 -8.47 -25.73 -19.09
CA PRO A 332 -8.92 -26.61 -18.02
C PRO A 332 -7.93 -27.77 -17.89
N ASP A 333 -7.46 -28.01 -16.66
CA ASP A 333 -6.57 -29.13 -16.35
C ASP A 333 -7.31 -30.44 -16.63
N VAL A 334 -6.79 -31.24 -17.56
CA VAL A 334 -7.41 -32.52 -17.99
C VAL A 334 -7.19 -33.64 -16.94
N LYS A 335 -7.04 -33.30 -15.65
CA LYS A 335 -6.75 -34.26 -14.56
C LYS A 335 -7.94 -34.63 -13.68
N THR A 336 -9.14 -34.20 -14.02
CA THR A 336 -10.36 -34.62 -13.31
C THR A 336 -11.48 -34.91 -14.29
N VAL A 337 -11.43 -36.11 -14.88
CA VAL A 337 -12.60 -36.94 -15.18
C VAL A 337 -12.24 -38.38 -14.86
#